data_AF-A0A967HWX7-F1
#
_entry.id   AF-A0A967HWX7-F1
#
_cell.length_a   1.000
_cell.length_b   1.000
_cell.length_c   1.000
_cell.angle_alpha   90.00
_cell.angle_beta   90.00
_cell.angle_gamma   90.00
#
_symmetry.space_group_name_H-M   'P 1'
#
loop_
_entity.id
_entity.type
_entity.pdbx_description
1 polymer ?
#
loop_
_entity_poly.entity_id
_entity_poly.type
_entity_poly.pdbx_seq_one_letter_code
_entity_poly.pdbx_strand_id
1 'polypeptide(L)'
;MYSPLLQRLIDSLRCLPSVGPKSAQRMALHLLERDRTGAGELISALAMALEQIGHCQLCRNLSETEICNICSNPKRDRSVLCVVENPADVLALEQATGFNGLYFVLMGHLSPLDGIGPEDIGLDILEKRLLDGVATELILATNPTVE
;
A
#
# COMPACT_ATOMS: atom_id res chain seq x y z
N MET A 1 -2.59 -11.56 -36.04
CA MET A 1 -3.56 -11.95 -34.99
C MET A 1 -2.75 -12.67 -33.92
N TYR A 2 -2.75 -12.19 -32.68
CA TYR A 2 -1.96 -12.82 -31.61
C TYR A 2 -2.58 -14.15 -31.18
N SER A 3 -1.74 -15.06 -30.67
CA SER A 3 -2.23 -16.26 -29.97
C SER A 3 -3.14 -15.85 -28.80
N PRO A 4 -4.22 -16.61 -28.51
CA PRO A 4 -5.11 -16.33 -27.38
C PRO A 4 -4.37 -16.15 -26.04
N LEU A 5 -3.28 -16.89 -25.82
CA LEU A 5 -2.47 -16.78 -24.61
C LEU A 5 -1.71 -15.46 -24.51
N LEU A 6 -1.15 -14.99 -25.64
CA LEU A 6 -0.46 -13.70 -25.70
C LEU A 6 -1.46 -12.55 -25.47
N GLN A 7 -2.64 -12.62 -26.07
CA GLN A 7 -3.68 -11.62 -25.86
C GLN A 7 -4.09 -11.55 -24.38
N ARG A 8 -4.29 -12.70 -23.73
CA ARG A 8 -4.59 -12.75 -22.29
C ARG A 8 -3.50 -12.12 -21.43
N LEU A 9 -2.22 -12.35 -21.75
CA LEU A 9 -1.12 -11.73 -21.01
C LEU A 9 -1.11 -10.21 -21.18
N ILE A 10 -1.30 -9.72 -22.41
CA ILE A 10 -1.40 -8.28 -22.70
C ILE A 10 -2.53 -7.65 -21.91
N ASP A 11 -3.71 -8.28 -21.91
CA ASP A 11 -4.86 -7.76 -21.18
C ASP A 11 -4.67 -7.80 -19.67
N SER A 12 -3.98 -8.82 -19.15
CA SER A 12 -3.68 -8.93 -17.72
C SER A 12 -2.73 -7.83 -17.24
N LEU A 13 -1.72 -7.46 -18.03
CA LEU A 13 -0.77 -6.40 -17.67
C LEU A 13 -1.40 -5.00 -17.61
N ARG A 14 -2.59 -4.81 -18.20
CA ARG A 14 -3.31 -3.53 -18.21
C ARG A 14 -4.01 -3.20 -16.89
N CYS A 15 -4.03 -4.12 -15.92
CA CYS A 15 -4.52 -3.81 -14.57
C CYS A 15 -3.58 -2.87 -13.80
N LEU A 16 -2.32 -2.75 -14.23
CA LEU A 16 -1.32 -1.93 -13.57
C LEU A 16 -1.54 -0.43 -13.89
N PRO A 17 -1.37 0.47 -12.91
CA PRO A 17 -1.50 1.90 -13.15
C PRO A 17 -0.50 2.34 -14.24
N SER A 18 -0.96 3.26 -15.10
CA SER A 18 -0.18 3.82 -16.21
C SER A 18 0.21 2.83 -17.34
N VAL A 19 -0.27 1.58 -17.33
CA VAL A 19 0.01 0.60 -18.38
C VAL A 19 -1.12 0.55 -19.43
N GLY A 20 -0.93 1.31 -20.51
CA GLY A 20 -1.81 1.26 -21.68
C GLY A 20 -1.58 0.05 -22.60
N PRO A 21 -2.44 -0.18 -23.62
CA PRO A 21 -2.40 -1.36 -24.49
C PRO A 21 -1.07 -1.52 -25.24
N LYS A 22 -0.48 -0.42 -25.73
CA LYS A 22 0.83 -0.46 -26.41
C LYS A 22 1.98 -0.83 -25.46
N SER A 23 1.95 -0.32 -24.22
CA SER A 23 2.96 -0.64 -23.22
C SER A 23 2.86 -2.09 -22.77
N ALA A 24 1.64 -2.58 -22.50
CA ALA A 24 1.39 -3.98 -22.15
C ALA A 24 1.87 -4.94 -23.24
N GLN A 25 1.59 -4.65 -24.51
CA GLN A 25 2.08 -5.43 -25.65
C GLN A 25 3.62 -5.51 -25.67
N ARG A 26 4.30 -4.36 -25.50
CA ARG A 26 5.77 -4.32 -25.48
C ARG A 26 6.36 -5.13 -24.33
N MET A 27 5.76 -5.07 -23.14
CA MET A 27 6.17 -5.83 -21.97
C MET A 27 5.97 -7.34 -22.19
N ALA A 28 4.80 -7.74 -22.69
CA ALA A 28 4.49 -9.15 -22.96
C ALA A 28 5.47 -9.78 -23.96
N LEU A 29 5.78 -9.10 -25.06
CA LEU A 29 6.74 -9.60 -26.05
C LEU A 29 8.17 -9.66 -25.47
N HIS A 30 8.58 -8.67 -24.68
CA HIS A 30 9.89 -8.68 -24.02
C HIS A 30 10.06 -9.90 -23.10
N LEU A 31 9.08 -10.17 -22.23
CA LEU A 31 9.11 -11.30 -21.31
C LEU A 31 9.13 -12.65 -22.05
N LEU A 32 8.46 -12.77 -23.20
CA LEU A 32 8.39 -14.03 -23.95
C LEU A 32 9.60 -14.28 -24.86
N GLU A 33 10.20 -13.22 -25.40
CA GLU A 33 11.27 -13.32 -26.41
C GLU A 33 12.67 -13.11 -25.83
N ARG A 34 12.80 -12.27 -24.81
CA ARG A 34 14.10 -11.81 -24.32
C ARG A 34 14.37 -12.20 -22.87
N ASP A 35 13.33 -12.29 -22.03
CA ASP A 35 13.50 -12.49 -20.60
C ASP A 35 12.47 -13.46 -19.98
N ARG A 36 12.55 -14.73 -20.40
CA ARG A 36 11.67 -15.79 -19.86
C ARG A 36 11.98 -16.11 -18.41
N THR A 37 13.24 -15.98 -18.00
CA THR A 37 13.65 -16.20 -16.60
C THR A 37 13.07 -15.11 -15.71
N GLY A 38 13.22 -13.84 -16.08
CA GLY A 38 12.61 -12.72 -15.36
C GLY A 38 11.08 -12.80 -15.33
N ALA A 39 10.44 -13.34 -16.38
CA ALA A 39 9.00 -13.63 -16.34
C ALA A 39 8.63 -14.66 -15.26
N GLY A 40 9.44 -15.70 -15.08
CA GLY A 40 9.26 -16.70 -14.02
C GLY A 40 9.46 -16.11 -12.62
N GLU A 41 10.50 -15.30 -12.43
CA GLU A 41 10.77 -14.60 -11.17
C GLU A 41 9.62 -13.64 -10.82
N LEU A 42 9.11 -12.89 -11.79
CA LEU A 42 7.97 -11.99 -11.60
C LEU A 42 6.72 -12.73 -11.13
N ILE A 43 6.42 -13.90 -11.72
CA ILE A 43 5.28 -14.74 -11.30
C ILE A 43 5.46 -15.17 -9.84
N SER A 44 6.64 -15.66 -9.49
CA SER A 44 6.94 -16.12 -8.13
C SER A 44 6.84 -14.99 -7.11
N ALA A 45 7.44 -13.84 -7.40
CA ALA A 45 7.44 -12.67 -6.51
C ALA A 45 6.02 -12.14 -6.31
N LEU A 46 5.23 -12.03 -7.40
CA LEU A 46 3.84 -11.57 -7.30
C LEU A 46 2.97 -12.54 -6.50
N ALA A 47 3.11 -13.85 -6.73
CA ALA A 47 2.36 -14.85 -5.99
C ALA A 47 2.69 -14.81 -4.48
N MET A 48 3.97 -14.76 -4.13
CA MET A 48 4.40 -14.67 -2.74
C MET A 48 3.93 -13.38 -2.07
N ALA A 49 4.04 -12.23 -2.76
CA ALA A 49 3.60 -10.95 -2.22
C ALA A 49 2.09 -10.94 -1.93
N LEU A 50 1.28 -11.46 -2.84
CA LEU A 50 -0.18 -11.54 -2.67
C LEU A 50 -0.61 -12.48 -1.54
N GLU A 51 0.19 -13.51 -1.24
CA GLU A 51 -0.09 -14.46 -0.17
C GLU A 51 0.40 -13.97 1.20
N GLN A 52 1.58 -13.34 1.25
CA GLN A 52 2.28 -13.08 2.51
C GLN A 52 2.15 -11.63 2.99
N ILE A 53 1.93 -10.66 2.09
CA ILE A 53 1.78 -9.26 2.48
C ILE A 53 0.33 -9.01 2.87
N GLY A 54 0.13 -8.77 4.17
CA GLY A 54 -1.13 -8.29 4.73
C GLY A 54 -0.99 -6.88 5.29
N HIS A 55 -1.79 -6.61 6.31
CA HIS A 55 -1.81 -5.34 7.02
C HIS A 55 -1.42 -5.52 8.48
N CYS A 56 -0.58 -4.61 8.98
CA CYS A 56 -0.26 -4.53 10.40
C CYS A 56 -1.55 -4.30 11.21
N GLN A 57 -1.75 -5.08 12.28
CA GLN A 57 -2.95 -4.97 13.13
C GLN A 57 -3.04 -3.62 13.86
N LEU A 58 -1.92 -2.92 14.08
CA LEU A 58 -1.90 -1.64 14.81
C LEU A 58 -1.98 -0.41 13.91
N CYS A 59 -1.18 -0.37 12.85
CA CYS A 59 -1.07 0.81 11.98
C CYS A 59 -1.65 0.61 10.59
N ARG A 60 -2.11 -0.59 10.25
CA ARG A 60 -2.64 -0.98 8.94
C ARG A 60 -1.66 -0.86 7.77
N ASN A 61 -0.41 -0.45 7.98
CA ASN A 61 0.61 -0.46 6.92
C ASN A 61 0.87 -1.89 6.40
N LEU A 62 1.37 -1.99 5.17
CA LEU A 62 1.74 -3.27 4.57
C LEU A 62 2.80 -3.98 5.43
N SER A 63 2.58 -5.26 5.71
CA SER A 63 3.43 -6.05 6.59
C SER A 63 3.32 -7.54 6.27
N GLU A 64 4.44 -8.24 6.35
CA GLU A 64 4.51 -9.72 6.29
C GLU A 64 4.22 -10.37 7.66
N THR A 65 4.16 -9.55 8.72
CA THR A 65 3.90 -9.99 10.10
C THR A 65 2.68 -9.25 10.65
N GLU A 66 2.06 -9.81 11.70
CA GLU A 66 0.90 -9.19 12.36
C GLU A 66 1.19 -7.77 12.86
N ILE A 67 2.42 -7.50 13.29
CA ILE A 67 2.87 -6.19 13.79
C ILE A 67 4.12 -5.78 13.03
N CYS A 68 4.02 -4.72 12.22
CA CYS A 68 5.13 -4.27 11.40
C CYS A 68 6.33 -3.79 12.24
N ASN A 69 7.50 -3.74 11.60
CA ASN A 69 8.77 -3.34 12.21
C ASN A 69 8.75 -1.93 12.82
N ILE A 70 7.88 -1.03 12.35
CA ILE A 70 7.73 0.30 12.94
C ILE A 70 7.01 0.20 14.29
N CYS A 71 5.88 -0.53 14.34
CA CYS A 71 5.08 -0.63 15.56
C CYS A 71 5.75 -1.47 16.65
N SER A 72 6.51 -2.51 16.26
CA SER A 72 7.23 -3.36 17.21
C SER A 72 8.53 -2.72 17.73
N ASN A 73 9.03 -1.65 17.10
CA ASN A 73 10.28 -1.02 17.48
C ASN A 73 10.14 -0.23 18.80
N PRO A 74 10.85 -0.63 19.88
CA PRO A 74 10.74 0.04 21.17
C PRO A 74 11.41 1.42 21.22
N LYS A 75 12.22 1.77 20.22
CA LYS A 75 12.89 3.09 20.12
C LYS A 75 11.98 4.18 19.54
N ARG A 76 10.85 3.80 18.94
CA ARG A 76 9.86 4.75 18.40
C ARG A 76 9.08 5.40 19.54
N ASP A 77 8.74 6.66 19.36
CA ASP A 77 7.89 7.39 20.27
C ASP A 77 6.44 6.97 20.06
N ARG A 78 5.85 6.33 21.07
CA ARG A 78 4.46 5.87 21.03
C ARG A 78 3.45 6.98 21.35
N SER A 79 3.92 8.11 21.88
CA SER A 79 3.06 9.24 22.24
C SER A 79 2.64 10.07 21.03
N VAL A 80 3.33 9.93 19.90
CA VAL A 80 3.04 10.64 18.65
C VAL A 80 2.57 9.68 17.58
N LEU A 81 1.37 9.93 17.05
CA LEU A 81 0.78 9.15 15.97
C LEU A 81 0.57 10.02 14.73
N CYS A 82 1.12 9.61 13.58
CA CYS A 82 0.95 10.27 12.30
C CYS A 82 -0.02 9.49 11.42
N VAL A 83 -1.13 10.12 11.05
CA VAL A 83 -2.16 9.54 10.18
C VAL A 83 -1.86 9.92 8.74
N VAL A 84 -1.85 8.92 7.86
CA VAL A 84 -1.59 9.06 6.42
C VAL A 84 -2.63 8.30 5.60
N GLU A 85 -2.75 8.62 4.32
CA GLU A 85 -3.76 8.01 3.44
C GLU A 85 -3.31 6.64 2.94
N ASN A 86 -2.05 6.52 2.50
CA ASN A 86 -1.54 5.34 1.80
C ASN A 86 -0.24 4.81 2.42
N PRO A 87 0.11 3.52 2.23
CA PRO A 87 1.43 2.98 2.57
C PRO A 87 2.60 3.75 1.95
N ALA A 88 2.39 4.33 0.76
CA ALA A 88 3.39 5.11 0.06
C ALA A 88 3.79 6.38 0.84
N ASP A 89 2.85 7.00 1.55
CA ASP A 89 3.11 8.18 2.37
C ASP A 89 4.02 7.86 3.55
N VAL A 90 3.83 6.68 4.18
CA VAL A 90 4.72 6.20 5.23
C VAL A 90 6.15 6.11 4.70
N LEU A 91 6.33 5.53 3.51
CA LEU A 91 7.64 5.42 2.88
C LEU A 91 8.25 6.80 2.59
N ALA A 92 7.45 7.73 2.06
CA ALA A 92 7.88 9.08 1.76
C ALA A 92 8.33 9.83 3.04
N LEU A 93 7.56 9.74 4.12
CA LEU A 93 7.88 10.38 5.40
C LEU A 93 9.12 9.77 6.06
N GLU A 94 9.26 8.44 6.04
CA GLU A 94 10.44 7.74 6.57
C GLU A 94 11.73 8.10 5.81
N GLN A 95 11.64 8.39 4.51
CA GLN A 95 12.79 8.79 3.70
C GLN A 95 13.11 10.28 3.81
N ALA A 96 12.09 11.13 3.88
CA ALA A 96 12.26 12.59 3.81
C ALA A 96 12.51 13.23 5.19
N THR A 97 12.17 12.55 6.28
CA THR A 97 12.15 13.15 7.63
C THR A 97 12.88 12.28 8.65
N GLY A 98 13.15 12.85 9.84
CA GLY A 98 13.60 12.12 11.02
C GLY A 98 12.46 11.69 11.94
N PHE A 99 11.24 11.52 11.41
CA PHE A 99 10.05 11.24 12.22
C PHE A 99 10.24 9.94 13.02
N ASN A 100 10.20 10.04 14.35
CA ASN A 100 10.41 8.90 15.24
C ASN A 100 9.11 8.37 15.86
N GLY A 101 7.95 8.95 15.51
CA GLY A 101 6.65 8.51 16.00
C GLY A 101 6.15 7.23 15.32
N LEU A 102 4.89 6.88 15.59
CA LEU A 102 4.19 5.78 14.93
C LEU A 102 3.27 6.32 13.82
N TYR A 103 2.85 5.42 12.92
CA TYR A 103 1.89 5.75 11.86
C TYR A 103 0.53 5.07 12.08
N PHE A 104 -0.46 5.58 11.36
CA PHE A 104 -1.73 4.91 11.08
C PHE A 104 -2.11 5.18 9.63
N VAL A 105 -2.40 4.12 8.86
CA VAL A 105 -2.73 4.22 7.44
C VAL A 105 -4.23 4.04 7.25
N LEU A 106 -4.87 5.02 6.62
CA LEU A 106 -6.32 5.05 6.37
C LEU A 106 -6.75 4.09 5.25
N MET A 107 -5.85 3.78 4.30
CA MET A 107 -6.14 3.04 3.05
C MET A 107 -7.04 3.77 2.07
N GLY A 108 -6.89 5.09 2.03
CA GLY A 108 -7.68 5.97 1.17
C GLY A 108 -8.11 7.23 1.90
N HIS A 109 -9.07 7.93 1.32
CA HIS A 109 -9.70 9.13 1.84
C HIS A 109 -11.22 8.97 1.84
N LEU A 110 -11.91 9.85 2.55
CA LEU A 110 -13.37 9.92 2.51
C LEU A 110 -13.80 10.43 1.13
N SER A 111 -14.66 9.68 0.45
CA SER A 111 -15.25 10.12 -0.82
C SER A 111 -16.74 9.82 -0.80
N PRO A 112 -17.58 10.80 -0.42
CA PRO A 112 -19.03 10.65 -0.48
C PRO A 112 -19.55 10.37 -1.89
N LEU A 113 -18.84 10.85 -2.92
CA LEU A 113 -19.18 10.62 -4.32
C LEU A 113 -18.97 9.16 -4.74
N ASP A 114 -17.92 8.53 -4.22
CA ASP A 114 -17.62 7.11 -4.48
C ASP A 114 -18.26 6.17 -3.44
N GLY A 115 -18.99 6.73 -2.47
CA GLY A 115 -19.64 5.97 -1.40
C GLY A 115 -18.68 5.44 -0.33
N ILE A 116 -17.48 6.02 -0.20
CA ILE A 116 -16.46 5.63 0.78
C ILE A 116 -16.69 6.40 2.08
N GLY A 117 -17.05 5.68 3.13
CA GLY A 117 -17.36 6.22 4.46
C GLY A 117 -16.22 6.11 5.49
N PRO A 118 -16.42 6.66 6.70
CA PRO A 118 -15.46 6.60 7.81
C PRO A 118 -15.02 5.17 8.19
N GLU A 119 -15.95 4.22 8.13
CA GLU A 119 -15.72 2.81 8.40
C GLU A 119 -14.78 2.15 7.37
N ASP A 120 -14.85 2.56 6.10
CA ASP A 120 -14.05 1.98 5.02
C ASP A 120 -12.57 2.38 5.16
N ILE A 121 -12.33 3.60 5.66
CA ILE A 121 -10.98 4.10 5.94
C ILE A 121 -10.50 3.76 7.36
N GLY A 122 -11.23 2.93 8.10
CA GLY A 122 -10.85 2.39 9.41
C GLY A 122 -10.71 3.43 10.51
N LEU A 123 -11.54 4.47 10.50
CA LEU A 123 -11.57 5.46 11.57
C LEU A 123 -12.03 4.86 12.91
N ASP A 124 -12.86 3.80 12.89
CA ASP A 124 -13.26 3.07 14.11
C ASP A 124 -12.05 2.38 14.79
N ILE A 125 -11.09 1.89 14.01
CA ILE A 125 -9.86 1.29 14.51
C ILE A 125 -8.94 2.38 15.08
N LEU A 126 -8.82 3.52 14.39
CA LEU A 126 -8.06 4.66 14.87
C LEU A 126 -8.62 5.17 16.20
N GLU A 127 -9.94 5.35 16.29
CA GLU A 127 -10.61 5.80 17.51
C GLU A 127 -10.29 4.88 18.70
N LYS A 128 -10.44 3.55 18.52
CA LYS A 128 -10.07 2.57 19.56
C LYS A 128 -8.61 2.73 20.01
N ARG A 129 -7.70 2.91 19.06
CA ARG A 129 -6.26 3.08 19.36
C ARG A 129 -5.96 4.38 20.11
N LEU A 130 -6.73 5.44 19.87
CA LEU A 130 -6.59 6.71 20.60
C LEU A 130 -7.16 6.60 22.02
N LEU A 131 -8.23 5.83 22.21
CA LEU A 131 -8.84 5.61 23.53
C LEU A 131 -7.94 4.86 24.51
N ASP A 132 -6.94 4.11 24.03
CA ASP A 132 -5.92 3.48 24.87
C ASP A 132 -5.04 4.50 25.62
N GLY A 133 -5.08 5.78 25.24
CA GLY A 133 -4.44 6.89 25.96
C GLY A 133 -2.91 6.97 25.84
N VAL A 134 -2.29 6.10 25.02
CA VAL A 134 -0.84 6.10 24.79
C VAL A 134 -0.42 7.26 23.89
N ALA A 135 -1.19 7.55 22.84
CA ALA A 135 -0.94 8.65 21.94
C ALA A 135 -1.49 9.95 22.54
N THR A 136 -0.60 10.93 22.76
CA THR A 136 -0.94 12.27 23.28
C THR A 136 -0.94 13.33 22.18
N GLU A 137 -0.32 13.04 21.05
CA GLU A 137 -0.26 13.90 19.87
C GLU A 137 -0.70 13.12 18.62
N LEU A 138 -1.58 13.75 17.83
CA LEU A 138 -2.03 13.23 16.55
C LEU A 138 -1.65 14.21 15.44
N ILE A 139 -0.85 13.74 14.48
CA ILE A 139 -0.46 14.48 13.29
C ILE A 139 -1.32 13.98 12.14
N LEU A 140 -1.98 14.89 11.42
CA LEU A 140 -2.72 14.58 10.20
C LEU A 140 -1.84 14.93 9.00
N ALA A 141 -1.32 13.90 8.34
CA ALA A 141 -0.49 14.00 7.14
C ALA A 141 -1.25 13.44 5.93
N THR A 142 -2.50 13.85 5.78
CA THR A 142 -3.33 13.58 4.60
C THR A 142 -3.03 14.59 3.50
N ASN A 143 -3.36 14.25 2.26
CA ASN A 143 -3.17 15.13 1.12
C ASN A 143 -4.03 16.40 1.30
N PRO A 144 -3.53 17.58 0.90
CA PRO A 144 -4.26 18.84 1.06
C PRO A 144 -5.36 19.03 0.00
N THR A 145 -5.97 17.95 -0.50
CA THR A 145 -7.06 17.99 -1.47
C THR A 145 -8.39 18.32 -0.77
N VAL A 146 -9.38 18.81 -1.52
CA VAL A 146 -10.68 19.28 -1.00
C VAL A 146 -11.66 18.12 -0.75
N GLU A 147 -11.19 16.88 -0.85
CA GLU A 147 -12.01 15.66 -0.82
C GLU A 147 -12.64 15.39 0.55
#